data_AF-A0A0C3PEQ6-F1
#
_entry.id   AF-A0A0C3PEQ6-F1
#
_cell.length_a   1.000
_cell.length_b   1.000
_cell.length_c   1.000
_cell.angle_alpha   90.00
_cell.angle_beta   90.00
_cell.angle_gamma   90.00
#
_symmetry.space_group_name_H-M   'P 1'
#
loop_
_entity.id
_entity.type
_entity.pdbx_description
1 polymer ?
#
loop_
_entity_poly.entity_id
_entity_poly.type
_entity_poly.pdbx_seq_one_letter_code
_entity_poly.pdbx_strand_id
1 'polypeptide(L)'
;MHPETNPPAFDTDTIVSTNLPTQPAKYTLKKIEAFKFVHMRYFMREGLQEAAQTGNDTLAITQAGKGNVTLCTANSLTASKNAKPDHGLTFAEYMYAKNHFLTCIENAGWGNKLVDTFNWFFHRLDNHHLQGWGD
;
A
#
# COMPACT_ATOMS: atom_id res chain seq x y z
N MET A 1 17.12 19.58 -39.00
CA MET A 1 15.68 19.31 -38.82
C MET A 1 15.50 18.69 -37.44
N HIS A 2 14.98 19.45 -36.48
CA HIS A 2 14.60 18.97 -35.15
C HIS A 2 13.11 18.59 -35.22
N PRO A 3 12.67 17.42 -34.71
CA PRO A 3 11.25 17.14 -34.62
C PRO A 3 10.66 17.93 -33.44
N GLU A 4 9.65 18.76 -33.72
CA GLU A 4 8.77 19.34 -32.70
C GLU A 4 7.95 18.22 -32.06
N THR A 5 8.23 17.91 -30.80
CA THR A 5 7.31 17.16 -29.95
C THR A 5 6.16 18.09 -29.55
N ASN A 6 4.99 17.88 -30.15
CA ASN A 6 3.75 18.52 -29.72
C ASN A 6 3.51 18.23 -28.22
N PRO A 7 3.17 19.24 -27.39
CA PRO A 7 2.78 18.99 -26.01
C PRO A 7 1.48 18.16 -25.98
N PRO A 8 1.34 17.22 -25.03
CA PRO A 8 0.11 16.45 -24.90
C PRO A 8 -1.08 17.41 -24.68
N ALA A 9 -2.06 17.33 -25.57
CA ALA A 9 -3.28 18.13 -25.49
C ALA A 9 -4.08 17.73 -24.25
N PHE A 10 -4.64 18.72 -23.55
CA PHE A 10 -5.53 18.49 -22.42
C PHE A 10 -6.86 17.91 -22.95
N ASP A 11 -7.20 16.69 -22.54
CA ASP A 11 -8.43 16.01 -22.95
C ASP A 11 -9.53 16.23 -21.91
N THR A 12 -10.52 17.04 -22.27
CA THR A 12 -11.71 17.34 -21.45
C THR A 12 -12.70 16.18 -21.35
N ASP A 13 -12.60 15.18 -22.23
CA ASP A 13 -13.49 14.01 -22.26
C ASP A 13 -12.92 12.82 -21.49
N THR A 14 -11.68 12.93 -20.98
CA THR A 14 -11.10 11.94 -20.06
C THR A 14 -11.82 12.02 -18.71
N ILE A 15 -12.81 11.16 -18.52
CA ILE A 15 -13.43 10.93 -17.22
C ILE A 15 -12.39 10.24 -16.33
N VAL A 16 -11.79 11.01 -15.42
CA VAL A 16 -10.97 10.44 -14.34
C VAL A 16 -11.87 9.50 -13.54
N SER A 17 -11.54 8.22 -13.53
CA SER A 17 -12.26 7.22 -12.74
C SER A 17 -12.34 7.69 -11.28
N THR A 18 -13.55 7.86 -10.74
CA THR A 18 -13.81 8.25 -9.35
C THR A 18 -13.45 7.16 -8.34
N ASN A 19 -12.95 6.02 -8.81
CA ASN A 19 -12.41 4.98 -7.96
C ASN A 19 -11.06 5.47 -7.41
N LEU A 20 -11.07 6.01 -6.20
CA LEU A 20 -9.86 6.28 -5.44
C LEU A 20 -8.97 5.03 -5.50
N PRO A 21 -7.72 5.13 -5.97
CA PRO A 21 -6.80 4.01 -5.91
C PRO A 21 -6.74 3.53 -4.47
N THR A 22 -7.05 2.25 -4.25
CA THR A 22 -6.94 1.56 -2.97
C THR A 22 -5.45 1.35 -2.64
N GLN A 23 -4.74 2.46 -2.44
CA GLN A 23 -3.33 2.47 -2.11
C GLN A 23 -3.18 2.54 -0.59
N PRO A 24 -2.27 1.72 0.00
CA PRO A 24 -1.94 1.86 1.40
C PRO A 24 -1.40 3.25 1.74
N ALA A 25 -1.51 3.65 3.00
CA ALA A 25 -0.99 4.93 3.48
C ALA A 25 0.51 5.11 3.13
N LYS A 26 0.94 6.36 2.88
CA LYS A 26 2.34 6.68 2.57
C LYS A 26 3.31 6.18 3.64
N TYR A 27 2.92 6.23 4.91
CA TYR A 27 3.65 5.61 6.03
C TYR A 27 3.99 4.13 5.77
N THR A 28 3.00 3.36 5.32
CA THR A 28 3.14 1.94 5.03
C THR A 28 4.06 1.71 3.84
N LEU A 29 3.89 2.46 2.75
CA LEU A 29 4.75 2.35 1.58
C LEU A 29 6.22 2.67 1.92
N LYS A 30 6.48 3.74 2.67
CA LYS A 30 7.85 4.08 3.13
C LYS A 30 8.47 2.98 3.98
N LYS A 31 7.67 2.26 4.77
CA LYS A 31 8.16 1.11 5.53
C LYS A 31 8.49 -0.07 4.63
N ILE A 32 7.65 -0.34 3.62
CA ILE A 32 7.91 -1.37 2.62
C ILE A 32 9.21 -1.03 1.85
N GLU A 33 9.36 0.18 1.34
CA GLU A 33 10.60 0.61 0.66
C GLU A 33 11.85 0.45 1.55
N ALA A 34 11.70 0.66 2.86
CA ALA A 34 12.78 0.50 3.83
C ALA A 34 12.97 -0.93 4.36
N PHE A 35 12.29 -1.93 3.80
CA PHE A 35 12.30 -3.33 4.27
C PHE A 35 11.94 -3.48 5.76
N LYS A 36 11.05 -2.61 6.27
CA LYS A 36 10.60 -2.63 7.66
C LYS A 36 9.28 -3.37 7.81
N PHE A 37 9.07 -3.91 9.00
CA PHE A 37 7.82 -4.57 9.36
C PHE A 37 6.61 -3.61 9.29
N VAL A 38 5.53 -4.10 8.69
CA VAL A 38 4.24 -3.45 8.54
C VAL A 38 3.15 -4.45 8.97
N HIS A 39 2.18 -3.97 9.75
CA HIS A 39 0.99 -4.74 10.09
C HIS A 39 0.10 -5.00 8.87
N MET A 40 -0.41 -6.23 8.75
CA MET A 40 -1.26 -6.67 7.64
C MET A 40 -2.57 -5.88 7.56
N ARG A 41 -3.07 -5.33 8.68
CA ARG A 41 -4.25 -4.46 8.69
C ARG A 41 -4.16 -3.26 7.73
N TYR A 42 -2.97 -2.73 7.47
CA TYR A 42 -2.83 -1.62 6.52
C TYR A 42 -3.17 -1.99 5.07
N PHE A 43 -3.21 -3.28 4.77
CA PHE A 43 -3.56 -3.83 3.45
C PHE A 43 -5.00 -4.38 3.43
N MET A 44 -5.73 -4.28 4.54
CA MET A 44 -7.16 -4.58 4.62
C MET A 44 -8.00 -3.42 4.08
N ARG A 45 -9.26 -3.69 3.73
CA ARG A 45 -10.20 -2.67 3.23
C ARG A 45 -10.27 -1.45 4.14
N GLU A 46 -10.32 -1.66 5.46
CA GLU A 46 -10.41 -0.59 6.46
C GLU A 46 -9.15 0.26 6.45
N GLY A 47 -7.96 -0.36 6.36
CA GLY A 47 -6.69 0.36 6.27
C GLY A 47 -6.53 1.14 4.97
N LEU A 48 -7.02 0.59 3.86
CA LEU A 48 -7.03 1.27 2.56
C LEU A 48 -8.04 2.42 2.52
N GLN A 49 -9.22 2.26 3.12
CA GLN A 49 -10.22 3.32 3.26
C GLN A 49 -9.72 4.45 4.17
N GLU A 50 -9.08 4.11 5.29
CA GLU A 50 -8.48 5.09 6.19
C GLU A 50 -7.40 5.90 5.46
N ALA A 51 -6.56 5.24 4.65
CA ALA A 51 -5.57 5.92 3.81
C ALA A 51 -6.22 6.89 2.80
N ALA A 52 -7.33 6.49 2.18
CA ALA A 52 -8.07 7.33 1.24
C ALA A 52 -8.71 8.55 1.93
N GLN A 53 -9.30 8.37 3.13
CA GLN A 53 -9.91 9.47 3.89
C GLN A 53 -8.87 10.45 4.44
N THR A 54 -7.69 9.95 4.80
CA THR A 54 -6.57 10.78 5.26
C THR A 54 -6.10 11.75 4.17
N GLY A 55 -6.45 11.55 2.90
CA GLY A 55 -6.16 12.52 1.83
C GLY A 55 -6.76 13.93 2.06
N ASN A 56 -7.83 14.03 2.86
CA ASN A 56 -8.58 15.27 3.07
C ASN A 56 -8.09 16.12 4.27
N ASP A 57 -7.13 15.63 5.06
CA ASP A 57 -6.62 16.32 6.25
C ASP A 57 -5.50 17.34 5.91
N THR A 58 -5.00 18.05 6.93
CA THR A 58 -3.94 19.07 6.83
C THR A 58 -2.76 18.64 5.96
N LEU A 59 -2.48 19.43 4.92
CA LEU A 59 -1.40 19.18 3.98
C LEU A 59 -0.05 19.58 4.60
N ALA A 60 0.94 18.69 4.49
CA ALA A 60 2.32 18.88 4.89
C ALA A 60 3.23 18.92 3.66
N ILE A 61 4.24 19.79 3.72
CA ILE A 61 5.27 19.92 2.70
C ILE A 61 6.43 18.99 3.09
N THR A 62 6.76 18.05 2.21
CA THR A 62 7.85 17.08 2.42
C THR A 62 8.87 17.14 1.29
N GLN A 63 10.15 16.99 1.62
CA GLN A 63 11.20 16.92 0.61
C GLN A 63 11.24 15.53 -0.05
N ALA A 64 11.06 15.48 -1.35
CA ALA A 64 11.09 14.27 -2.17
C ALA A 64 12.41 14.20 -2.96
N GLY A 65 13.54 13.99 -2.28
CA GLY A 65 14.84 13.87 -2.95
C GLY A 65 15.57 15.21 -3.16
N LYS A 66 16.55 15.21 -4.07
CA LYS A 66 17.51 16.30 -4.24
C LYS A 66 16.87 17.50 -4.96
N GLY A 67 16.21 18.35 -4.19
CA GLY A 67 15.68 19.67 -4.60
C GLY A 67 14.18 19.71 -4.89
N ASN A 68 13.51 18.57 -4.85
CA ASN A 68 12.09 18.41 -5.12
C ASN A 68 11.30 18.35 -3.81
N VAL A 69 10.13 18.99 -3.82
CA VAL A 69 9.23 19.08 -2.67
C VAL A 69 7.86 18.57 -3.12
N THR A 70 7.26 17.71 -2.31
CA THR A 70 5.94 17.14 -2.55
C THR A 70 4.99 17.48 -1.41
N LEU A 71 3.72 17.64 -1.76
CA LEU A 71 2.66 17.83 -0.80
C LEU A 71 2.07 16.46 -0.42
N CYS A 72 2.00 16.18 0.88
CA CYS A 72 1.41 14.97 1.42
C CYS A 72 0.55 15.33 2.61
N THR A 73 -0.56 14.64 2.84
CA THR A 73 -1.31 14.88 4.08
C THR A 73 -0.48 14.48 5.31
N ALA A 74 -0.43 15.34 6.33
CA ALA A 74 0.40 15.17 7.52
C ALA A 74 0.15 13.83 8.23
N ASN A 75 -1.12 13.44 8.33
CA ASN A 75 -1.55 12.19 8.96
C ASN A 75 -1.15 10.95 8.16
N SER A 76 -0.93 11.06 6.84
CA SER A 76 -0.52 9.93 5.99
C SER A 76 0.93 9.47 6.23
N LEU A 77 1.72 10.27 6.97
CA LEU A 77 3.15 10.05 7.20
C LEU A 77 3.45 9.31 8.51
N THR A 78 2.44 9.10 9.36
CA THR A 78 2.58 8.45 10.66
C THR A 78 1.71 7.18 10.73
N ALA A 79 1.97 6.33 11.72
CA ALA A 79 1.12 5.18 11.97
C ALA A 79 -0.28 5.66 12.35
N SER A 80 -1.31 5.06 11.74
CA SER A 80 -2.69 5.27 12.17
C SER A 80 -2.84 4.99 13.67
N LYS A 81 -3.52 5.90 14.38
CA LYS A 81 -3.94 5.71 15.79
C LYS A 81 -5.00 4.62 15.93
N ASN A 82 -5.67 4.27 14.84
CA ASN A 82 -6.73 3.27 14.76
C ASN A 82 -6.21 1.93 14.21
N ALA A 83 -4.89 1.78 14.02
CA ALA A 83 -4.30 0.53 13.55
C ALA A 83 -4.41 -0.54 14.64
N LYS A 84 -5.35 -1.47 14.48
CA LYS A 84 -5.42 -2.70 15.26
C LYS A 84 -4.18 -3.55 14.95
N PRO A 85 -3.53 -4.13 15.96
CA PRO A 85 -2.42 -5.05 15.75
C PRO A 85 -2.89 -6.34 15.07
N ASP A 86 -1.99 -7.02 14.37
CA ASP A 86 -2.32 -8.20 13.55
C ASP A 86 -2.94 -9.35 14.33
N HIS A 87 -2.64 -9.50 15.62
CA HIS A 87 -3.25 -10.53 16.47
C HIS A 87 -4.77 -10.30 16.69
N GLY A 88 -5.27 -9.13 16.32
CA GLY A 88 -6.69 -8.84 16.28
C GLY A 88 -7.38 -9.20 14.97
N LEU A 89 -6.66 -9.67 13.96
CA LEU A 89 -7.23 -10.13 12.69
C LEU A 89 -7.58 -11.62 12.80
N THR A 90 -8.72 -12.00 12.24
CA THR A 90 -9.02 -13.39 11.95
C THR A 90 -8.05 -13.92 10.90
N PHE A 91 -7.91 -15.24 10.84
CA PHE A 91 -7.07 -15.87 9.83
C PHE A 91 -7.48 -15.49 8.40
N ALA A 92 -8.80 -15.48 8.13
CA ALA A 92 -9.33 -15.10 6.82
C ALA A 92 -8.98 -13.65 6.45
N GLU A 93 -9.08 -12.71 7.39
CA GLU A 93 -8.66 -11.32 7.16
C GLU A 93 -7.15 -11.23 6.90
N TYR A 94 -6.33 -11.93 7.67
CA TYR A 94 -4.88 -11.96 7.47
C TYR A 94 -4.53 -12.51 6.07
N MET A 95 -5.19 -13.57 5.64
CA MET A 95 -5.00 -14.17 4.32
C MET A 95 -5.60 -13.34 3.18
N TYR A 96 -6.59 -12.51 3.45
CA TYR A 96 -7.08 -11.52 2.48
C TYR A 96 -6.05 -10.40 2.26
N ALA A 97 -5.49 -9.85 3.35
CA ALA A 97 -4.48 -8.79 3.32
C ALA A 97 -3.21 -9.19 2.55
N LYS A 98 -2.86 -10.48 2.55
CA LYS A 98 -1.66 -11.01 1.89
C LYS A 98 -1.53 -10.57 0.44
N ASN A 99 -2.64 -10.53 -0.30
CA ASN A 99 -2.63 -10.23 -1.73
C ASN A 99 -2.17 -8.80 -1.99
N HIS A 100 -2.75 -7.84 -1.27
CA HIS A 100 -2.34 -6.43 -1.36
C HIS A 100 -0.90 -6.22 -0.86
N PHE A 101 -0.49 -6.92 0.20
CA PHE A 101 0.90 -6.87 0.67
C PHE A 101 1.88 -7.36 -0.40
N LEU A 102 1.62 -8.51 -1.03
CA LEU A 102 2.46 -9.09 -2.09
C LEU A 102 2.59 -8.14 -3.29
N THR A 103 1.48 -7.55 -3.75
CA THR A 103 1.51 -6.52 -4.81
C THR A 103 2.37 -5.32 -4.39
N CYS A 104 2.30 -4.89 -3.14
CA CYS A 104 3.07 -3.74 -2.66
C CYS A 104 4.57 -3.99 -2.61
N ILE A 105 5.01 -5.17 -2.14
CA ILE A 105 6.45 -5.50 -2.10
C ILE A 105 7.02 -5.73 -3.51
N GLU A 106 6.22 -6.26 -4.43
CA GLU A 106 6.59 -6.40 -5.84
C GLU A 106 6.78 -5.02 -6.48
N ASN A 107 5.80 -4.12 -6.32
CA ASN A 107 5.87 -2.74 -6.82
C ASN A 107 6.99 -1.92 -6.18
N ALA A 108 7.38 -2.23 -4.93
CA ALA A 108 8.51 -1.60 -4.25
C ALA A 108 9.87 -2.17 -4.70
N GLY A 109 9.90 -3.15 -5.60
CA GLY A 109 11.13 -3.68 -6.17
C GLY A 109 11.92 -4.59 -5.22
N TRP A 110 11.25 -5.29 -4.29
CA TRP A 110 11.92 -6.23 -3.37
C TRP A 110 12.63 -7.40 -4.05
N GLY A 111 12.41 -7.59 -5.35
CA GLY A 111 13.03 -8.61 -6.18
C GLY A 111 12.32 -9.96 -6.07
N ASN A 112 12.26 -10.69 -7.19
CA ASN A 112 11.43 -11.88 -7.35
C ASN A 112 11.69 -12.94 -6.26
N LYS A 113 12.95 -13.15 -5.88
CA LYS A 113 13.30 -14.13 -4.83
C LYS A 113 12.64 -13.83 -3.47
N LEU A 114 12.60 -12.55 -3.06
CA LEU A 114 11.92 -12.18 -1.81
C LEU A 114 10.41 -12.33 -1.95
N VAL A 115 9.83 -11.86 -3.05
CA VAL A 115 8.40 -11.98 -3.33
C VAL A 115 7.96 -13.45 -3.31
N ASP A 116 8.69 -14.33 -4.00
CA ASP A 116 8.47 -15.78 -4.02
C ASP A 116 8.56 -16.40 -2.63
N THR A 117 9.54 -15.96 -1.83
CA THR A 117 9.70 -16.45 -0.45
C THR A 117 8.48 -16.11 0.41
N PHE A 118 7.95 -14.90 0.31
CA PHE A 118 6.71 -14.52 0.99
C PHE A 118 5.51 -15.28 0.44
N ASN A 119 5.42 -15.48 -0.87
CA ASN A 119 4.35 -16.24 -1.49
C ASN A 119 4.32 -17.69 -0.97
N TRP A 120 5.49 -18.34 -0.89
CA TRP A 120 5.63 -19.67 -0.29
C TRP A 120 5.30 -19.70 1.20
N PHE A 121 5.68 -18.67 1.95
CA PHE A 121 5.31 -18.54 3.36
C PHE A 121 3.79 -18.54 3.52
N PHE A 122 3.08 -17.68 2.79
CA PHE A 122 1.62 -17.63 2.85
C PHE A 122 0.97 -18.90 2.34
N HIS A 123 1.49 -19.52 1.28
CA HIS A 123 0.97 -20.80 0.79
C HIS A 123 1.06 -21.90 1.86
N ARG A 124 2.20 -22.00 2.57
CA ARG A 124 2.36 -22.97 3.67
C ARG A 124 1.45 -22.65 4.84
N LEU A 125 1.28 -21.37 5.14
CA LEU A 125 0.34 -20.94 6.16
C LEU A 125 -1.09 -21.32 5.77
N ASP A 126 -1.45 -21.19 4.48
CA ASP A 126 -2.77 -21.50 3.92
C ASP A 126 -3.10 -23.01 3.93
N ASN A 127 -2.07 -23.85 3.88
CA ASN A 127 -2.21 -25.31 3.84
C ASN A 127 -1.81 -25.95 5.17
N HIS A 128 -1.70 -25.16 6.24
CA HIS A 128 -1.28 -25.68 7.53
C HIS A 128 -2.41 -26.50 8.17
N HIS A 129 -2.10 -27.73 8.59
CA HIS A 129 -3.06 -28.68 9.18
C HIS A 129 -3.84 -28.13 10.40
N LEU A 130 -3.29 -27.14 11.11
CA LEU A 130 -3.97 -26.49 12.24
C LEU A 130 -5.09 -25.53 11.83
N GLN A 131 -5.26 -25.20 10.55
CA GLN A 131 -6.37 -24.34 10.12
C GLN A 131 -7.75 -24.96 10.36
N GLY A 132 -7.88 -26.27 10.16
CA GLY A 132 -9.15 -26.98 10.34
C GLY A 132 -9.46 -27.33 11.78
N TRP A 133 -8.64 -26.89 12.76
CA TRP A 133 -8.82 -27.24 14.18
C TRP A 133 -9.35 -26.07 15.03
N GLY A 134 -9.71 -24.96 14.40
CA GLY A 134 -10.27 -23.79 15.06
C GLY A 134 -11.68 -23.47 14.57
N ASP A 135 -12.63 -24.34 14.89
CA ASP A 135 -14.07 -24.04 14.97
C ASP A 135 -14.57 -24.34 16.40
#